data_AF-A0A2M8F2Y7-F1
#
_entry.id   AF-A0A2M8F2Y7-F1
#
_cell.length_a   1.000
_cell.length_b   1.000
_cell.length_c   1.000
_cell.angle_alpha   90.00
_cell.angle_beta   90.00
_cell.angle_gamma   90.00
#
_symmetry.space_group_name_H-M   'P 1'
#
loop_
_entity.id
_entity.type
_entity.pdbx_description
1 polymer ?
#
loop_
_entity_poly.entity_id
_entity_poly.type
_entity_poly.pdbx_seq_one_letter_code
_entity_poly.pdbx_strand_id
1 'polypeptide(L)'
;MANAICEADMKEDEGIKDIRNYFFSFAKEMGYGEYVEYDEKLNRYFETFEMDDEPSIRSLIERYDEHVFWDEIAERLGERDFFNKYTKDEIQKMDDAECFTQRMRCAIAWEEEFEKYGIRRLGIIKKRK
;
A
#
# COMPACT_ATOMS: atom_id res chain seq x y z
N MET A 1 9.92 8.37 0.34
CA MET A 1 8.87 7.52 -0.29
C MET A 1 7.52 8.24 -0.38
N ALA A 2 7.18 9.13 0.55
CA ALA A 2 5.95 9.93 0.51
C ALA A 2 5.81 10.81 -0.76
N ASN A 3 6.89 11.45 -1.20
CA ASN A 3 6.91 12.31 -2.39
C ASN A 3 6.46 11.60 -3.69
N ALA A 4 6.83 10.32 -3.89
CA ALA A 4 6.48 9.58 -5.09
C ALA A 4 5.01 9.15 -5.13
N ILE A 5 4.39 8.91 -3.96
CA ILE A 5 2.98 8.52 -3.84
C ILE A 5 2.09 9.76 -4.02
N CYS A 6 2.49 10.92 -3.49
CA CYS A 6 1.77 12.18 -3.64
C CYS A 6 1.63 12.64 -5.11
N GLU A 7 2.62 12.38 -5.96
CA GLU A 7 2.53 12.81 -7.38
C GLU A 7 1.75 11.85 -8.27
N ALA A 8 1.74 10.55 -7.95
CA ALA A 8 1.14 9.52 -8.80
C ALA A 8 -0.39 9.57 -8.84
N ASP A 9 -1.05 9.85 -7.70
CA ASP A 9 -2.51 9.73 -7.56
C ASP A 9 -3.26 11.06 -7.37
N MET A 10 -2.57 12.18 -7.10
CA MET A 10 -3.22 13.45 -6.73
C MET A 10 -3.31 14.46 -7.88
N LYS A 11 -3.66 14.03 -9.11
CA LYS A 11 -3.85 14.99 -10.23
C LYS A 11 -4.99 15.99 -9.99
N GLU A 12 -5.94 15.66 -9.10
CA GLU A 12 -7.15 16.46 -8.87
C GLU A 12 -7.12 17.33 -7.61
N ASP A 13 -5.97 17.45 -6.92
CA ASP A 13 -5.94 18.03 -5.56
C ASP A 13 -4.93 19.17 -5.38
N GLU A 14 -4.99 20.18 -6.26
CA GLU A 14 -4.11 21.36 -6.15
C GLU A 14 -4.33 22.17 -4.86
N GLY A 15 -5.57 22.20 -4.34
CA GLY A 15 -5.88 22.93 -3.11
C GLY A 15 -5.14 22.37 -1.88
N ILE A 16 -5.08 21.04 -1.74
CA ILE A 16 -4.31 20.41 -0.65
C ILE A 16 -2.81 20.64 -0.85
N LYS A 17 -2.32 20.59 -2.10
CA LYS A 17 -0.90 20.85 -2.40
C LYS A 17 -0.50 22.28 -2.04
N ASP A 18 -1.31 23.27 -2.35
CA ASP A 18 -1.05 24.68 -2.03
C ASP A 18 -1.06 24.93 -0.51
N ILE A 19 -2.04 24.35 0.21
CA ILE A 19 -2.12 24.45 1.67
C ILE A 19 -0.88 23.82 2.32
N ARG A 20 -0.47 22.62 1.89
CA ARG A 20 0.74 21.96 2.38
C ARG A 20 1.99 22.82 2.11
N ASN A 21 2.12 23.34 0.89
CA ASN A 21 3.23 24.21 0.51
C ASN A 21 3.29 25.48 1.39
N TYR A 22 2.13 26.06 1.71
CA TYR A 22 2.03 27.19 2.63
C TYR A 22 2.51 26.83 4.04
N PHE A 23 2.07 25.70 4.61
CA PHE A 23 2.57 25.25 5.92
C PHE A 23 4.09 25.02 5.92
N PHE A 24 4.61 24.38 4.88
CA PHE A 24 6.03 24.09 4.72
C PHE A 24 6.90 25.34 4.60
N SER A 25 6.35 26.45 4.09
CA SER A 25 7.07 27.73 4.05
C SER A 25 7.51 28.26 5.43
N PHE A 26 6.82 27.85 6.50
CA PHE A 26 7.17 28.22 7.88
C PHE A 26 8.10 27.22 8.57
N ALA A 27 8.40 26.07 7.96
CA ALA A 27 9.16 24.98 8.60
C ALA A 27 10.53 25.47 9.10
N LYS A 28 11.22 26.29 8.30
CA LYS A 28 12.51 26.87 8.68
C LYS A 28 12.42 27.81 9.89
N GLU A 29 11.39 28.65 9.96
CA GLU A 29 11.16 29.57 11.08
C GLU A 29 10.76 28.84 12.37
N MET A 30 10.12 27.68 12.22
CA MET A 30 9.69 26.82 13.33
C MET A 30 10.79 25.85 13.82
N GLY A 31 11.98 25.88 13.21
CA GLY A 31 13.10 25.01 13.60
C GLY A 31 13.11 23.62 12.95
N TYR A 32 12.26 23.39 11.95
CA TYR A 32 12.14 22.12 11.20
C TYR A 32 12.71 22.23 9.77
N GLY A 33 13.66 23.14 9.55
CA GLY A 33 14.22 23.38 8.21
C GLY A 33 14.97 22.19 7.62
N GLU A 34 15.41 21.23 8.43
CA GLU A 34 16.07 20.00 7.96
C GLU A 34 15.08 18.99 7.35
N TYR A 35 13.78 19.13 7.65
CA TYR A 35 12.73 18.21 7.18
C TYR A 35 12.06 18.65 5.88
N VAL A 36 12.36 19.85 5.40
CA VAL A 36 11.67 20.46 4.26
C VAL A 36 12.67 21.19 3.36
N GLU A 37 12.64 20.87 2.07
CA GLU A 37 13.46 21.52 1.04
C GLU A 37 12.58 22.21 0.00
N TYR A 38 13.02 23.36 -0.52
CA TYR A 38 12.34 24.05 -1.61
C TYR A 38 12.93 23.61 -2.96
N ASP A 39 12.11 23.03 -3.83
CA ASP A 39 12.50 22.73 -5.21
C ASP A 39 12.22 23.95 -6.10
N GLU A 40 13.27 24.58 -6.62
CA GLU A 40 13.15 25.75 -7.49
C GLU A 40 12.52 25.45 -8.86
N LYS A 41 12.65 24.23 -9.38
CA LYS A 41 12.10 23.84 -10.69
C LYS A 41 10.59 23.65 -10.61
N LEU A 42 10.13 23.09 -9.51
CA LEU A 42 8.71 22.84 -9.23
C LEU A 42 8.06 24.00 -8.47
N ASN A 43 8.87 24.94 -7.98
CA ASN A 43 8.46 26.12 -7.22
C ASN A 43 7.60 25.76 -5.99
N ARG A 44 8.00 24.68 -5.29
CA ARG A 44 7.25 24.07 -4.17
C ARG A 44 8.19 23.45 -3.14
N TYR A 45 7.71 23.35 -1.91
CA TYR A 45 8.36 22.65 -0.82
C TYR A 45 8.03 21.15 -0.83
N PHE A 46 9.03 20.33 -0.51
CA PHE A 46 8.93 18.88 -0.39
C PHE A 46 9.55 18.41 0.92
N GLU A 47 9.06 17.28 1.43
CA GLU A 47 9.70 16.61 2.56
C GLU A 47 11.09 16.10 2.14
N THR A 48 12.08 16.22 3.03
CA THR A 48 13.43 15.68 2.84
C THR A 48 13.52 14.22 3.29
N PHE A 49 14.65 13.58 3.00
CA PHE A 49 14.91 12.23 3.48
C PHE A 49 14.98 12.17 5.01
N GLU A 50 15.49 13.21 5.65
CA GLU A 50 15.61 13.35 7.10
C GLU A 50 14.24 13.26 7.80
N MET A 51 13.18 13.77 7.15
CA MET A 51 11.81 13.62 7.66
C MET A 51 11.35 12.16 7.59
N ASP A 52 11.59 11.48 6.47
CA ASP A 52 11.23 10.06 6.31
C ASP A 52 12.05 9.14 7.25
N ASP A 53 13.31 9.49 7.52
CA ASP A 53 14.22 8.70 8.38
C ASP A 53 13.98 8.96 9.88
N GLU A 54 13.20 9.97 10.27
CA GLU A 54 12.86 10.21 11.67
C GLU A 54 12.30 8.93 12.32
N PRO A 55 12.86 8.44 13.45
CA PRO A 55 12.50 7.13 14.00
C PRO A 55 11.00 6.93 14.24
N SER A 56 10.29 7.99 14.61
CA SER A 56 8.85 7.95 14.81
C SER A 56 8.06 7.78 13.51
N ILE A 57 8.48 8.43 12.42
CA ILE A 57 7.89 8.31 11.09
C ILE A 57 8.22 6.94 10.50
N ARG A 58 9.47 6.51 10.57
CA ARG A 58 9.90 5.19 10.12
C ARG A 58 9.12 4.06 10.79
N SER A 59 8.98 4.11 12.11
CA SER A 59 8.19 3.13 12.86
C SER A 59 6.70 3.17 12.51
N LEU A 60 6.17 4.33 12.12
CA LEU A 60 4.80 4.44 11.62
C LEU A 60 4.66 3.76 10.25
N ILE A 61 5.57 4.04 9.32
CA ILE A 61 5.59 3.45 7.98
C ILE A 61 5.74 1.93 8.09
N GLU A 62 6.71 1.42 8.87
CA GLU A 62 6.92 -0.02 9.04
C GLU A 62 5.68 -0.74 9.58
N ARG A 63 4.97 -0.15 10.55
CA ARG A 63 3.73 -0.74 11.08
C ARG A 63 2.60 -0.75 10.05
N TYR A 64 2.50 0.32 9.26
CA TYR A 64 1.51 0.40 8.19
C TYR A 64 1.82 -0.63 7.10
N ASP A 65 3.07 -0.69 6.64
CA ASP A 65 3.53 -1.64 5.62
C ASP A 65 3.32 -3.09 6.08
N GLU A 66 3.66 -3.41 7.33
CA GLU A 66 3.43 -4.74 7.90
C GLU A 66 1.93 -5.10 7.93
N HIS A 67 1.07 -4.16 8.32
CA HIS A 67 -0.37 -4.39 8.33
C HIS A 67 -0.92 -4.63 6.91
N VAL A 68 -0.60 -3.74 5.97
CA VAL A 68 -1.07 -3.82 4.59
C VAL A 68 -0.51 -5.04 3.88
N PHE A 69 0.73 -5.43 4.18
CA PHE A 69 1.39 -6.58 3.57
C PHE A 69 0.59 -7.87 3.75
N TRP A 70 0.08 -8.15 4.96
CA TRP A 70 -0.66 -9.38 5.24
C TRP A 70 -2.01 -9.43 4.54
N ASP A 71 -2.72 -8.29 4.48
CA ASP A 71 -4.01 -8.19 3.78
C ASP A 71 -3.80 -8.38 2.26
N GLU A 72 -2.84 -7.67 1.67
CA GLU A 72 -2.54 -7.73 0.24
C GLU A 72 -2.09 -9.12 -0.23
N ILE A 73 -1.23 -9.79 0.56
CA ILE A 73 -0.75 -11.13 0.18
C ILE A 73 -1.87 -12.17 0.30
N ALA A 74 -2.76 -12.05 1.29
CA ALA A 74 -3.93 -12.93 1.42
C ALA A 74 -4.91 -12.74 0.25
N GLU A 75 -5.20 -11.51 -0.15
CA GLU A 75 -6.06 -11.21 -1.29
C GLU A 75 -5.49 -11.80 -2.58
N ARG A 76 -4.21 -11.55 -2.87
CA ARG A 76 -3.56 -12.03 -4.12
C ARG A 76 -3.49 -13.55 -4.20
N LEU A 77 -3.20 -14.23 -3.09
CA LEU A 77 -3.18 -15.70 -3.04
C LEU A 77 -4.60 -16.27 -3.11
N GLY A 78 -5.56 -15.62 -2.45
CA GLY A 78 -6.98 -15.94 -2.55
C GLY A 78 -7.50 -15.82 -3.98
N GLU A 79 -7.16 -14.73 -4.69
CA GLU A 79 -7.51 -14.52 -6.09
C GLU A 79 -6.90 -15.60 -6.99
N ARG A 80 -5.61 -15.90 -6.81
CA ARG A 80 -4.94 -17.01 -7.51
C ARG A 80 -5.70 -18.33 -7.32
N ASP A 81 -6.07 -18.65 -6.08
CA ASP A 81 -6.72 -19.91 -5.77
C ASP A 81 -8.17 -19.96 -6.24
N PHE A 82 -8.87 -18.81 -6.24
CA PHE A 82 -10.18 -18.66 -6.85
C PHE A 82 -10.13 -19.03 -8.35
N PHE A 83 -9.17 -18.48 -9.10
CA PHE A 83 -9.02 -18.79 -10.53
C PHE A 83 -8.46 -20.20 -10.81
N ASN A 84 -7.77 -20.82 -9.86
CA ASN A 84 -7.39 -22.23 -9.96
C ASN A 84 -8.58 -23.17 -9.68
N LYS A 85 -9.52 -22.73 -8.83
CA LYS A 85 -10.67 -23.53 -8.39
C LYS A 85 -11.83 -23.47 -9.37
N TYR A 86 -12.09 -22.32 -9.97
CA TYR A 86 -13.22 -22.10 -10.87
C TYR A 86 -12.76 -21.83 -12.30
N THR A 87 -13.39 -22.53 -13.24
CA THR A 87 -13.23 -22.26 -14.67
C THR A 87 -13.97 -20.99 -15.08
N LYS A 88 -13.61 -20.44 -16.24
CA LYS A 88 -14.28 -19.25 -16.79
C LYS A 88 -15.80 -19.45 -16.93
N ASP A 89 -16.23 -20.63 -17.36
CA ASP A 89 -17.64 -20.96 -17.56
C ASP A 89 -18.42 -21.06 -16.24
N GLU A 90 -17.76 -21.49 -15.16
CA GLU A 90 -18.35 -21.50 -13.82
C GLU A 90 -18.48 -20.09 -13.26
N ILE A 91 -17.44 -19.26 -13.42
CA ILE A 91 -17.47 -17.86 -12.98
C ILE A 91 -18.57 -17.07 -13.70
N GLN A 92 -18.77 -17.30 -15.01
CA GLN A 92 -19.84 -16.64 -15.77
C GLN A 92 -21.26 -17.02 -15.34
N LYS A 93 -21.43 -18.15 -14.65
CA LYS A 93 -22.72 -18.58 -14.13
C LYS A 93 -23.00 -18.05 -12.73
N MET A 94 -21.97 -17.57 -12.03
CA MET A 94 -22.13 -16.91 -10.74
C MET A 94 -22.71 -15.51 -10.94
N ASP A 95 -23.59 -15.10 -10.06
CA ASP A 95 -23.93 -13.68 -9.95
C ASP A 95 -22.79 -12.91 -9.24
N ASP A 96 -22.85 -11.57 -9.28
CA ASP A 96 -21.80 -10.72 -8.71
C ASP A 96 -21.60 -10.96 -7.21
N ALA A 97 -22.69 -11.21 -6.47
CA ALA A 97 -22.64 -11.44 -5.03
C ALA A 97 -22.01 -12.80 -4.69
N GLU A 98 -22.35 -13.84 -5.46
CA GLU A 98 -21.75 -15.17 -5.35
C GLU A 98 -20.26 -15.11 -5.69
N CYS A 99 -19.90 -14.48 -6.82
CA CYS A 99 -18.51 -14.32 -7.23
C CYS A 99 -17.67 -13.59 -6.16
N PHE A 100 -18.18 -12.48 -5.64
CA PHE A 100 -17.56 -11.74 -4.54
C PHE A 100 -17.41 -12.59 -3.29
N THR A 101 -18.47 -13.31 -2.89
CA THR A 101 -18.45 -14.18 -1.71
C THR A 101 -17.41 -15.30 -1.84
N GLN A 102 -17.31 -15.94 -3.01
CA GLN A 102 -16.34 -17.02 -3.22
C GLN A 102 -14.90 -16.50 -3.25
N ARG A 103 -14.65 -15.32 -3.85
CA ARG A 103 -13.34 -14.67 -3.79
C ARG A 103 -12.93 -14.34 -2.35
N MET A 104 -13.84 -13.71 -1.59
CA MET A 104 -13.61 -13.37 -0.19
C MET A 104 -13.30 -14.61 0.64
N ARG A 105 -14.01 -15.72 0.42
CA ARG A 105 -13.72 -16.99 1.11
C ARG A 105 -12.31 -17.50 0.84
N CYS A 106 -11.79 -17.35 -0.38
CA CYS A 106 -10.43 -17.73 -0.69
C CYS A 106 -9.41 -16.80 0.01
N ALA A 107 -9.67 -15.50 0.07
CA ALA A 107 -8.82 -14.55 0.80
C ALA A 107 -8.80 -14.82 2.31
N ILE A 108 -9.98 -14.96 2.95
CA ILE A 108 -10.13 -15.27 4.38
C ILE A 108 -9.37 -16.55 4.77
N ALA A 109 -9.38 -17.57 3.91
CA ALA A 109 -8.63 -18.79 4.17
C ALA A 109 -7.11 -18.55 4.26
N TRP A 110 -6.58 -17.59 3.50
CA TRP A 110 -5.18 -17.17 3.59
C TRP A 110 -4.92 -16.24 4.78
N GLU A 111 -5.83 -15.32 5.09
CA GLU A 111 -5.75 -14.49 6.31
C GLU A 111 -5.61 -15.38 7.56
N GLU A 112 -6.48 -16.40 7.70
CA GLU A 112 -6.42 -17.34 8.81
C GLU A 112 -5.12 -18.18 8.83
N GLU A 113 -4.58 -18.54 7.67
CA GLU A 113 -3.31 -19.26 7.57
C GLU A 113 -2.15 -18.39 8.03
N PHE A 114 -2.13 -17.11 7.63
CA PHE A 114 -1.09 -16.17 8.03
C PHE A 114 -1.17 -15.81 9.51
N GLU A 115 -2.37 -15.61 10.05
CA GLU A 115 -2.57 -15.36 11.48
C GLU A 115 -2.02 -16.52 12.33
N LYS A 116 -2.26 -17.77 11.90
CA LYS A 116 -1.89 -18.97 12.70
C LYS A 116 -0.47 -19.45 12.47
N TYR A 117 0.05 -19.32 11.24
CA TYR A 117 1.29 -19.99 10.83
C TYR A 117 2.30 -19.05 10.16
N GLY A 118 1.92 -17.80 9.87
CA GLY A 118 2.73 -16.87 9.08
C GLY A 118 3.17 -17.51 7.77
N ILE A 119 4.45 -17.37 7.41
CA ILE A 119 5.01 -17.92 6.18
C ILE A 119 5.45 -19.40 6.27
N ARG A 120 5.25 -20.07 7.41
CA ARG A 120 5.86 -21.39 7.67
C ARG A 120 5.43 -22.48 6.68
N ARG A 121 4.25 -22.37 6.10
CA ARG A 121 3.72 -23.32 5.11
C ARG A 121 3.79 -22.82 3.66
N LEU A 122 4.37 -21.64 3.44
CA LEU A 122 4.58 -21.12 2.10
C LEU A 122 5.91 -21.63 1.55
N GLY A 123 5.90 -22.05 0.28
CA GLY A 123 7.07 -22.57 -0.39
C GLY A 123 6.99 -22.44 -1.90
N ILE A 124 8.16 -22.35 -2.54
CA ILE A 124 8.27 -22.27 -4.00
C ILE A 124 8.11 -23.67 -4.59
N ILE A 125 7.04 -23.87 -5.36
CA ILE A 125 6.82 -25.12 -6.10
C ILE A 125 7.63 -25.05 -7.40
N LYS A 126 8.64 -25.92 -7.55
CA LYS A 126 9.33 -26.10 -8.83
C LYS A 126 8.40 -26.87 -9.78
N LYS A 127 7.88 -26.22 -10.82
CA LYS A 127 7.22 -26.94 -11.93
C LYS A 127 8.25 -27.89 -12.56
N ARG A 128 7.99 -29.20 -12.49
CA ARG A 128 8.74 -30.17 -13.30
C ARG A 128 8.44 -29.87 -14.77
N LYS A 129 9.52 -29.72 -15.56
CA LYS A 129 9.45 -29.64 -17.03
C LYS A 129 8.88 -30.93 -17.59
#